data_AF-A0A094BAT1-F1
#
_entry.id   AF-A0A094BAT1-F1
#
_cell.length_a   1.000
_cell.length_b   1.000
_cell.length_c   1.000
_cell.angle_alpha   90.00
_cell.angle_beta   90.00
_cell.angle_gamma   90.00
#
_symmetry.space_group_name_H-M   'P 1'
#
loop_
_entity.id
_entity.type
_entity.pdbx_description
1 polymer ?
#
loop_
_entity_poly.entity_id
_entity_poly.type
_entity_poly.pdbx_seq_one_letter_code
_entity_poly.pdbx_strand_id
1 'polypeptide(L)'
;MSNKVDPADFKTYHGGCHCGAFKFAIRIPEMKYVMACNCSICIKNGILGNIWFKDEGPEEFIVEKGDIDALERYSFEPRKLVYRFCGVCGTNVFVKEPGQIGINARSLVDIDVEPLPRRYHEGWKKGTSYAPEFGQRVEWRKPEGKAEENTEDGLVTYYGNCHCGKMRETTRARLTSPRTATATFTQHAQRSKSMTPKELRQSTTSSQKTQRKLSAAFAALLSLSILGMRVWTCGR
;
A
#
# COMPACT_ATOMS: atom_id res chain seq x y z
N MET A 1 6.78 -16.28 -26.46
CA MET A 1 5.95 -15.98 -27.64
C MET A 1 4.82 -15.06 -27.19
N SER A 2 5.01 -13.74 -27.31
CA SER A 2 3.94 -12.79 -27.07
C SER A 2 3.10 -12.76 -28.34
N ASN A 3 1.98 -13.47 -28.36
CA ASN A 3 1.00 -13.28 -29.43
C ASN A 3 0.65 -11.79 -29.42
N LYS A 4 0.89 -11.12 -30.56
CA LYS A 4 0.43 -9.74 -30.73
C LYS A 4 -1.09 -9.79 -30.59
N VAL A 5 -1.62 -9.13 -29.56
CA VAL A 5 -3.06 -8.93 -29.46
C VAL A 5 -3.45 -7.97 -30.57
N ASP A 6 -4.46 -8.32 -31.36
CA ASP A 6 -4.97 -7.44 -32.40
C ASP A 6 -5.50 -6.15 -31.74
N PRO A 7 -5.12 -4.94 -32.21
CA PRO A 7 -5.71 -3.69 -31.73
C PRO A 7 -7.26 -3.69 -31.77
N ALA A 8 -7.88 -4.49 -32.65
CA ALA A 8 -9.33 -4.67 -32.72
C ALA A 8 -9.93 -5.40 -31.49
N ASP A 9 -9.13 -6.14 -30.73
CA ASP A 9 -9.55 -6.83 -29.51
C ASP A 9 -9.49 -5.93 -28.27
N PHE A 10 -9.13 -4.65 -28.41
CA PHE A 10 -9.09 -3.72 -27.29
C PHE A 10 -10.47 -3.13 -27.01
N LYS A 11 -10.82 -3.05 -25.73
CA LYS A 11 -12.03 -2.43 -25.23
C LYS A 11 -11.69 -1.41 -24.17
N THR A 12 -12.42 -0.30 -24.17
CA THR A 12 -12.35 0.69 -23.09
C THR A 12 -13.24 0.24 -21.95
N TYR A 13 -12.68 0.20 -20.74
CA TYR A 13 -13.39 -0.05 -19.50
C TYR A 13 -13.30 1.18 -18.61
N HIS A 14 -14.38 1.51 -17.93
CA HIS A 14 -14.37 2.55 -16.90
C HIS A 14 -14.28 1.90 -15.54
N GLY A 15 -13.64 2.62 -14.63
CA GLY A 15 -13.47 2.20 -13.26
C GLY A 15 -13.25 3.37 -12.32
N GLY A 16 -13.11 3.06 -11.04
CA GLY A 16 -12.89 4.06 -10.03
C GLY A 16 -12.86 3.47 -8.63
N CYS A 17 -12.66 4.33 -7.66
CA CYS A 17 -12.81 3.94 -6.27
C CYS A 17 -14.28 3.85 -5.88
N HIS A 18 -14.59 3.10 -4.81
CA HIS A 18 -15.95 2.89 -4.34
C HIS A 18 -16.72 4.18 -4.05
N CYS A 19 -16.07 5.20 -3.48
CA CYS A 19 -16.71 6.48 -3.18
C CYS A 19 -16.85 7.43 -4.38
N GLY A 20 -16.32 7.07 -5.57
CA GLY A 20 -16.39 7.89 -6.78
C GLY A 20 -15.57 9.19 -6.74
N ALA A 21 -14.65 9.32 -5.78
CA ALA A 21 -13.70 10.44 -5.71
C ALA A 21 -12.64 10.36 -6.82
N PHE A 22 -12.29 9.14 -7.25
CA PHE A 22 -11.37 8.87 -8.36
C PHE A 22 -12.08 8.03 -9.42
N LYS A 23 -11.99 8.43 -10.69
CA LYS A 23 -12.52 7.70 -11.85
C LYS A 23 -11.50 7.69 -12.98
N PHE A 24 -11.46 6.60 -13.73
CA PHE A 24 -10.57 6.43 -14.86
C PHE A 24 -11.24 5.64 -15.98
N ALA A 25 -10.78 5.85 -17.19
CA ALA A 25 -11.03 5.00 -18.35
C ALA A 25 -9.74 4.31 -18.76
N ILE A 26 -9.83 3.07 -19.20
CA ILE A 26 -8.67 2.29 -19.62
C ILE A 26 -8.93 1.45 -20.85
N ARG A 27 -8.03 1.52 -21.84
CA ARG A 27 -8.11 0.75 -23.09
C ARG A 27 -7.17 -0.45 -23.00
N ILE A 28 -7.74 -1.65 -22.85
CA ILE A 28 -6.99 -2.91 -22.71
C ILE A 28 -7.64 -4.02 -23.57
N PRO A 29 -6.93 -5.12 -23.85
CA PRO A 29 -7.55 -6.29 -24.48
C PRO A 29 -8.81 -6.72 -23.74
N GLU A 30 -9.79 -7.26 -24.48
CA GLU A 30 -11.02 -7.76 -23.91
C GLU A 30 -10.73 -8.74 -22.76
N MET A 31 -11.33 -8.47 -21.59
CA MET A 31 -11.07 -9.26 -20.40
C MET A 31 -11.84 -10.59 -20.47
N LYS A 32 -11.10 -11.66 -20.78
CA LYS A 32 -11.64 -13.03 -20.85
C LYS A 32 -11.44 -13.83 -19.56
N TYR A 33 -10.64 -13.31 -18.64
CA TYR A 33 -10.32 -13.92 -17.34
C TYR A 33 -9.83 -12.86 -16.36
N VAL A 34 -9.82 -13.19 -15.07
CA VAL A 34 -9.20 -12.37 -14.01
C VAL A 34 -8.04 -13.12 -13.36
N MET A 35 -6.96 -12.39 -13.07
CA MET A 35 -5.82 -12.90 -12.31
C MET A 35 -6.15 -13.03 -10.83
N ALA A 36 -6.05 -14.23 -10.26
CA ALA A 36 -6.20 -14.46 -8.82
C ALA A 36 -4.83 -14.79 -8.21
N CYS A 37 -4.21 -13.81 -7.56
CA CYS A 37 -2.92 -13.98 -6.90
C CYS A 37 -3.12 -14.34 -5.43
N ASN A 38 -2.42 -15.37 -4.98
CA ASN A 38 -2.49 -15.78 -3.58
C ASN A 38 -1.52 -15.05 -2.67
N CYS A 39 -0.73 -14.04 -3.07
CA CYS A 39 0.23 -13.41 -2.15
C CYS A 39 -0.45 -12.63 -1.00
N SER A 40 0.29 -12.37 0.08
CA SER A 40 -0.22 -11.75 1.31
C SER A 40 -1.01 -10.47 1.05
N ILE A 41 -0.50 -9.54 0.23
CA ILE A 41 -1.18 -8.26 -0.07
C ILE A 41 -2.44 -8.47 -0.90
N CYS A 42 -2.42 -9.37 -1.89
CA CYS A 42 -3.57 -9.62 -2.76
C CYS A 42 -4.71 -10.29 -1.99
N ILE A 43 -4.39 -11.28 -1.15
CA ILE A 43 -5.39 -11.90 -0.26
C ILE A 43 -5.95 -10.85 0.70
N LYS A 44 -5.10 -10.06 1.36
CA LYS A 44 -5.53 -9.12 2.40
C LYS A 44 -6.43 -8.01 1.88
N ASN A 45 -6.14 -7.50 0.69
CA ASN A 45 -6.91 -6.44 0.05
C ASN A 45 -8.04 -6.97 -0.84
N GLY A 46 -8.20 -8.29 -0.97
CA GLY A 46 -9.20 -8.91 -1.85
C GLY A 46 -9.05 -8.51 -3.32
N ILE A 47 -7.82 -8.27 -3.76
CA ILE A 47 -7.51 -7.79 -5.12
C ILE A 47 -7.70 -8.94 -6.11
N LEU A 48 -8.55 -8.71 -7.12
CA LEU A 48 -8.70 -9.59 -8.27
C LEU A 48 -8.28 -8.85 -9.53
N GLY A 49 -7.70 -9.59 -10.45
CA GLY A 49 -7.55 -9.13 -11.82
C GLY A 49 -6.46 -8.10 -12.04
N ASN A 50 -5.32 -8.17 -11.32
CA ASN A 50 -4.05 -7.50 -11.65
C ASN A 50 -3.57 -7.93 -13.05
N ILE A 51 -4.31 -7.53 -14.06
CA ILE A 51 -4.07 -7.76 -15.47
C ILE A 51 -3.04 -6.71 -15.84
N TRP A 52 -1.81 -7.19 -16.07
CA TRP A 52 -0.69 -6.34 -16.42
C TRP A 52 -0.73 -6.06 -17.91
N PHE A 53 -0.64 -4.79 -18.27
CA PHE A 53 -0.47 -4.32 -19.63
C PHE A 53 0.64 -3.27 -19.64
N LYS A 54 1.16 -2.99 -20.83
CA LYS A 54 2.22 -2.00 -20.99
C LYS A 54 1.63 -0.62 -20.75
N ASP A 55 2.39 0.23 -20.08
CA ASP A 55 2.08 1.64 -19.94
C ASP A 55 2.61 2.34 -21.21
N GLU A 56 1.82 2.33 -22.31
CA GLU A 56 2.23 2.91 -23.60
C GLU A 56 1.96 4.42 -23.70
N GLY A 57 1.37 5.03 -22.66
CA GLY A 57 1.17 6.47 -22.57
C GLY A 57 -0.24 6.87 -22.10
N PRO A 58 -0.53 8.18 -22.08
CA PRO A 58 -1.77 8.73 -21.53
C PRO A 58 -3.03 8.27 -22.28
N GLU A 59 -2.90 7.81 -23.53
CA GLU A 59 -3.99 7.31 -24.36
C GLU A 59 -4.58 5.98 -23.86
N GLU A 60 -3.87 5.24 -23.00
CA GLU A 60 -4.31 3.93 -22.52
C GLU A 60 -4.93 3.97 -21.12
N PHE A 61 -4.50 4.89 -20.25
CA PHE A 61 -5.06 5.11 -18.92
C PHE A 61 -5.37 6.60 -18.73
N ILE A 62 -6.66 6.94 -18.78
CA ILE A 62 -7.14 8.32 -18.73
C ILE A 62 -7.81 8.54 -17.38
N VAL A 63 -7.35 9.55 -16.65
CA VAL A 63 -8.03 9.99 -15.41
C VAL A 63 -9.21 10.87 -15.80
N GLU A 64 -10.41 10.44 -15.49
CA GLU A 64 -11.65 11.17 -15.79
C GLU A 64 -12.07 12.08 -14.63
N LYS A 65 -11.72 11.70 -13.39
CA LYS A 65 -12.02 12.47 -12.18
C LYS A 65 -11.00 12.19 -11.09
N GLY A 66 -10.63 13.25 -10.36
CA GLY A 66 -9.68 13.19 -9.26
C GLY A 66 -8.25 13.35 -9.77
N ASP A 67 -7.30 13.15 -8.86
CA ASP A 67 -5.87 13.22 -9.17
C ASP A 67 -5.23 11.86 -8.85
N ILE A 68 -4.46 11.33 -9.79
CA ILE A 68 -3.74 10.07 -9.63
C ILE A 68 -2.70 10.16 -8.51
N ASP A 69 -2.14 11.34 -8.26
CA ASP A 69 -1.17 11.58 -7.21
C ASP A 69 -1.82 11.79 -5.84
N ALA A 70 -3.13 12.09 -5.81
CA ALA A 70 -3.93 12.09 -4.57
C ALA A 70 -4.31 10.67 -4.11
N LEU A 71 -4.09 9.63 -4.92
CA LEU A 71 -4.20 8.25 -4.46
C LEU A 71 -3.04 7.90 -3.54
N GLU A 72 -3.40 7.33 -2.38
CA GLU A 72 -2.44 6.80 -1.44
C GLU A 72 -1.62 5.67 -2.08
N ARG A 73 -0.36 5.57 -1.65
CA ARG A 73 0.58 4.60 -2.19
C ARG A 73 1.10 3.66 -1.11
N TYR A 74 1.17 2.38 -1.45
CA TYR A 74 1.76 1.35 -0.61
C TYR A 74 2.72 0.49 -1.42
N SER A 75 3.93 0.31 -0.91
CA SER A 75 4.98 -0.54 -1.51
C SER A 75 5.71 -1.26 -0.39
N PHE A 76 6.12 -2.50 -0.65
CA PHE A 76 6.88 -3.32 0.30
C PHE A 76 8.00 -4.03 -0.43
N GLU A 77 9.02 -4.46 0.32
CA GLU A 77 10.26 -5.04 -0.19
C GLU A 77 10.01 -6.11 -1.28
N PRO A 78 10.60 -5.97 -2.50
CA PRO A 78 11.67 -5.05 -2.92
C PRO A 78 11.23 -3.66 -3.45
N ARG A 79 10.01 -3.20 -3.13
CA ARG A 79 9.40 -1.94 -3.58
C ARG A 79 9.27 -1.78 -5.11
N LYS A 80 9.28 -2.90 -5.84
CA LYS A 80 9.04 -2.92 -7.30
C LYS A 80 7.60 -2.56 -7.67
N LEU A 81 6.65 -2.93 -6.82
CA LEU A 81 5.23 -2.71 -7.03
C LEU A 81 4.71 -1.58 -6.15
N VAL A 82 4.04 -0.61 -6.75
CA VAL A 82 3.39 0.51 -6.07
C VAL A 82 1.89 0.35 -6.19
N TYR A 83 1.23 -0.06 -5.10
CA TYR A 83 -0.21 -0.17 -5.01
C TYR A 83 -0.80 1.22 -4.78
N ARG A 84 -1.71 1.66 -5.65
CA ARG A 84 -2.44 2.93 -5.54
C ARG A 84 -3.87 2.68 -5.10
N PHE A 85 -4.31 3.36 -4.06
CA PHE A 85 -5.64 3.17 -3.48
C PHE A 85 -6.24 4.49 -3.01
N CYS A 86 -7.56 4.54 -2.94
CA CYS A 86 -8.24 5.75 -2.50
C CYS A 86 -8.07 5.93 -0.98
N GLY A 87 -7.54 7.08 -0.55
CA GLY A 87 -7.41 7.40 0.88
C GLY A 87 -8.75 7.57 1.62
N VAL A 88 -9.85 7.76 0.89
CA VAL A 88 -11.19 7.96 1.47
C VAL A 88 -11.89 6.62 1.74
N CYS A 89 -11.88 5.69 0.79
CA CYS A 89 -12.64 4.43 0.88
C CYS A 89 -11.78 3.15 0.88
N GLY A 90 -10.46 3.27 0.72
CA GLY A 90 -9.53 2.14 0.74
C GLY A 90 -9.53 1.28 -0.53
N THR A 91 -10.38 1.56 -1.54
CA THR A 91 -10.39 0.79 -2.79
C THR A 91 -9.03 0.84 -3.48
N ASN A 92 -8.40 -0.33 -3.66
CA ASN A 92 -7.23 -0.46 -4.53
C ASN A 92 -7.69 -0.31 -5.98
N VAL A 93 -7.10 0.66 -6.69
CA VAL A 93 -7.48 1.00 -8.07
C VAL A 93 -6.53 0.30 -9.05
N PHE A 94 -5.23 0.49 -8.84
CA PHE A 94 -4.21 -0.11 -9.69
C PHE A 94 -2.91 -0.35 -8.93
N VAL A 95 -2.04 -1.13 -9.53
CA VAL A 95 -0.66 -1.36 -9.12
C VAL A 95 0.27 -0.98 -10.26
N LYS A 96 1.33 -0.24 -9.96
CA LYS A 96 2.33 0.19 -10.96
C LYS A 96 3.64 -0.57 -10.75
N GLU A 97 4.21 -1.05 -11.85
CA GLU A 97 5.58 -1.55 -11.99
C GLU A 97 6.26 -0.70 -13.09
N PRO A 98 7.61 -0.60 -13.18
CA PRO A 98 8.23 0.10 -14.29
C PRO A 98 7.74 -0.40 -15.66
N GLY A 99 7.10 0.49 -16.43
CA GLY A 99 6.59 0.21 -17.78
C GLY A 99 5.30 -0.62 -17.84
N GLN A 100 4.68 -0.96 -16.71
CA GLN A 100 3.44 -1.72 -16.68
C GLN A 100 2.50 -1.24 -15.57
N ILE A 101 1.21 -1.34 -15.84
CA ILE A 101 0.17 -1.10 -14.85
C ILE A 101 -0.75 -2.33 -14.79
N GLY A 102 -1.13 -2.69 -13.57
CA GLY A 102 -2.08 -3.74 -13.26
C GLY A 102 -3.32 -3.12 -12.65
N ILE A 103 -4.50 -3.37 -13.21
CA ILE A 103 -5.77 -2.86 -12.68
C ILE A 103 -6.33 -3.82 -11.65
N ASN A 104 -6.95 -3.34 -10.58
CA ASN A 104 -7.82 -4.20 -9.80
C ASN A 104 -9.15 -4.30 -10.55
N ALA A 105 -9.45 -5.46 -11.14
CA ALA A 105 -10.66 -5.63 -11.95
C ALA A 105 -11.95 -5.34 -11.16
N ARG A 106 -11.93 -5.49 -9.82
CA ARG A 106 -13.06 -5.11 -8.95
C ARG A 106 -13.29 -3.60 -8.83
N SER A 107 -12.38 -2.78 -9.35
CA SER A 107 -12.57 -1.33 -9.46
C SER A 107 -13.23 -0.92 -10.78
N LEU A 108 -13.40 -1.85 -11.72
CA LEU A 108 -14.11 -1.60 -12.98
C LEU A 108 -15.62 -1.64 -12.73
N VAL A 109 -16.37 -0.79 -13.43
CA VAL A 109 -17.82 -0.65 -13.28
C VAL A 109 -18.62 -1.18 -14.46
N ASP A 110 -17.99 -1.36 -15.62
CA ASP A 110 -18.68 -1.75 -16.86
C ASP A 110 -18.57 -3.26 -17.19
N ILE A 111 -18.11 -4.06 -16.24
CA ILE A 111 -17.98 -5.51 -16.40
C ILE A 111 -18.23 -6.24 -15.08
N ASP A 112 -19.03 -7.30 -15.16
CA ASP A 112 -19.14 -8.25 -14.05
C ASP A 112 -17.93 -9.20 -14.05
N VAL A 113 -17.10 -9.05 -13.02
CA VAL A 113 -15.84 -9.80 -12.89
C VAL A 113 -16.00 -11.13 -12.16
N GLU A 114 -17.10 -11.33 -11.43
CA GLU A 114 -17.33 -12.55 -10.65
C GLU A 114 -17.55 -13.81 -11.53
N PRO A 115 -18.25 -13.75 -12.69
CA PRO A 115 -18.40 -14.93 -13.56
C PRO A 115 -17.14 -15.21 -14.41
N LEU A 116 -16.17 -14.30 -14.46
CA LEU A 116 -14.98 -14.49 -15.29
C LEU A 116 -14.09 -15.63 -14.75
N PRO A 117 -13.55 -16.49 -15.63
CA PRO A 117 -12.59 -17.52 -15.23
C PRO A 117 -11.41 -16.94 -14.46
N ARG A 118 -10.98 -17.63 -13.40
CA ARG A 118 -9.85 -17.21 -12.57
C ARG A 118 -8.57 -17.85 -13.07
N ARG A 119 -7.63 -17.04 -13.54
CA ARG A 119 -6.26 -17.49 -13.81
C ARG A 119 -5.42 -17.33 -12.56
N TYR A 120 -5.07 -18.45 -11.96
CA TYR A 120 -4.38 -18.47 -10.69
C TYR A 120 -2.88 -18.14 -10.85
N HIS A 121 -2.37 -17.31 -9.94
CA HIS A 121 -0.96 -16.95 -9.84
C HIS A 121 -0.40 -17.32 -8.46
N GLU A 122 0.60 -18.19 -8.46
CA GLU A 122 1.36 -18.58 -7.26
C GLU A 122 2.32 -17.45 -6.84
N GLY A 123 1.77 -16.43 -6.19
CA GLY A 123 2.52 -15.31 -5.65
C GLY A 123 3.44 -15.69 -4.48
N TRP A 124 3.13 -16.77 -3.75
CA TRP A 124 3.95 -17.27 -2.64
C TRP A 124 5.31 -17.81 -3.11
N LYS A 125 5.41 -18.33 -4.34
CA LYS A 125 6.65 -18.89 -4.91
C LYS A 125 7.68 -17.82 -5.31
N LYS A 126 7.27 -16.56 -5.47
CA LYS A 126 8.15 -15.46 -5.93
C LYS A 126 9.19 -15.01 -4.90
N GLY A 127 9.22 -15.61 -3.71
CA GLY A 127 10.35 -15.51 -2.80
C GLY A 127 10.65 -14.09 -2.33
N THR A 128 9.82 -13.58 -1.44
CA THR A 128 10.30 -12.84 -0.27
C THR A 128 9.40 -13.22 0.89
N SER A 129 9.98 -13.72 1.99
CA SER A 129 9.25 -13.77 3.25
C SER A 129 9.05 -12.33 3.68
N TYR A 130 7.94 -11.73 3.25
CA TYR A 130 7.52 -10.40 3.69
C TYR A 130 7.69 -10.31 5.21
N ALA A 131 8.70 -9.57 5.65
CA ALA A 131 8.88 -9.21 7.04
C ALA A 131 8.27 -7.82 7.19
N PRO A 132 7.22 -7.65 8.01
CA PRO A 132 6.63 -6.34 8.21
C PRO A 132 7.70 -5.34 8.66
N GLU A 133 7.73 -4.17 8.01
CA GLU A 133 8.70 -3.09 8.27
C GLU A 133 8.58 -2.51 9.69
N PHE A 134 7.47 -2.81 10.39
CA PHE A 134 7.20 -2.34 11.74
C PHE A 134 6.64 -3.46 12.63
N GLY A 135 7.26 -3.66 13.80
CA GLY A 135 6.88 -4.67 14.78
C GLY A 135 7.75 -5.93 14.73
N GLN A 136 7.52 -6.88 15.65
CA GLN A 136 8.12 -8.21 15.55
C GLN A 136 7.76 -8.84 14.20
N ARG A 137 8.71 -9.54 13.58
CA ARG A 137 8.52 -10.34 12.37
C ARG A 137 7.35 -11.29 12.61
N VAL A 138 6.16 -10.91 12.13
CA VAL A 138 5.04 -11.83 12.06
C VAL A 138 5.32 -12.66 10.83
N GLU A 139 5.80 -13.88 11.06
CA GLU A 139 5.98 -14.83 9.99
C GLU A 139 4.59 -15.11 9.40
N TRP A 140 4.31 -14.52 8.24
CA TRP A 140 3.08 -14.79 7.51
C TRP A 140 3.13 -16.23 6.98
N ARG A 141 2.75 -17.15 7.85
CA ARG A 141 2.47 -18.53 7.45
C ARG A 141 1.16 -18.52 6.69
N LYS A 142 1.09 -19.32 5.63
CA LYS A 142 -0.20 -19.71 5.04
C LYS A 142 -1.11 -20.12 6.21
N PRO A 143 -2.33 -19.60 6.34
CA PRO A 143 -3.21 -20.03 7.42
C PRO A 143 -3.43 -21.54 7.30
N GLU A 144 -2.76 -22.32 8.15
CA GLU A 144 -2.99 -23.76 8.27
C GLU A 144 -4.26 -24.07 9.07
N GLY A 145 -5.04 -23.04 9.42
CA GLY A 145 -6.44 -23.18 9.76
C GLY A 145 -6.72 -23.72 11.15
N LYS A 146 -5.91 -23.41 12.16
CA LYS A 146 -6.29 -23.70 13.55
C LYS A 146 -6.51 -22.40 14.30
N ALA A 147 -7.76 -21.95 14.28
CA ALA A 147 -8.23 -21.05 15.29
C ALA A 147 -8.11 -21.74 16.65
N GLU A 148 -7.68 -21.00 17.68
CA GLU A 148 -7.54 -21.57 19.02
C GLU A 148 -8.94 -21.59 19.65
N GLU A 149 -9.50 -22.80 19.79
CA GLU A 149 -10.74 -23.01 20.52
C GLU A 149 -10.41 -22.97 22.02
N ASN A 150 -10.99 -22.01 22.74
CA ASN A 150 -10.99 -22.05 24.19
C ASN A 150 -12.20 -22.87 24.63
N THR A 151 -11.95 -24.08 25.13
CA THR A 151 -12.99 -25.03 25.54
C THR A 151 -13.70 -24.63 26.83
N GLU A 152 -13.19 -23.67 27.60
CA GLU A 152 -13.79 -23.25 28.87
C GLU A 152 -14.99 -22.32 28.67
N ASP A 153 -14.96 -21.43 27.67
CA ASP A 153 -16.08 -20.52 27.35
C ASP A 153 -16.74 -20.81 26.00
N GLY A 154 -16.21 -21.75 25.22
CA GLY A 154 -16.70 -22.12 23.90
C GLY A 154 -16.56 -21.01 22.87
N LEU A 155 -15.58 -20.11 23.06
CA LEU A 155 -15.23 -19.06 22.10
C LEU A 155 -13.99 -19.47 21.30
N VAL A 156 -14.01 -19.15 20.01
CA VAL A 156 -12.88 -19.33 19.10
C VAL A 156 -12.16 -17.99 18.93
N THR A 157 -10.83 -18.02 19.06
CA THR A 157 -9.98 -16.82 18.89
C THR A 157 -9.38 -16.77 17.49
N TYR A 158 -9.61 -15.66 16.81
CA TYR A 158 -9.08 -15.33 15.49
C TYR A 158 -8.10 -14.17 15.60
N TYR A 159 -6.98 -14.26 14.90
CA TYR A 159 -5.98 -13.20 14.87
C TYR A 159 -5.94 -12.56 13.49
N GLY A 160 -5.93 -11.23 13.47
CA GLY A 160 -5.78 -10.42 12.29
C GLY A 160 -4.70 -9.37 12.47
N ASN A 161 -4.33 -8.71 11.39
CA ASN A 161 -3.42 -7.57 11.41
C ASN A 161 -3.64 -6.70 10.17
N CYS A 162 -3.01 -5.54 10.05
CA CYS A 162 -2.86 -4.89 8.73
C CYS A 162 -1.69 -5.53 7.96
N HIS A 163 -1.59 -5.33 6.64
CA HIS A 163 -0.47 -5.89 5.87
C HIS A 163 0.88 -5.49 6.47
N CYS A 164 1.04 -4.23 6.92
CA CYS A 164 2.27 -3.74 7.55
C CYS A 164 2.57 -4.24 8.97
N GLY A 165 1.66 -4.98 9.60
CA GLY A 165 1.82 -5.50 10.95
C GLY A 165 1.69 -4.48 12.09
N LYS A 166 1.54 -3.18 11.80
CA LYS A 166 1.36 -2.10 12.81
C LYS A 166 0.07 -2.25 13.61
N MET A 167 -1.00 -2.67 12.95
CA MET A 167 -2.28 -2.99 13.57
C MET A 167 -2.33 -4.50 13.71
N ARG A 168 -2.72 -4.97 14.90
CA ARG A 168 -3.04 -6.36 15.20
C ARG A 168 -4.40 -6.37 15.86
N GLU A 169 -5.23 -7.32 15.48
CA GLU A 169 -6.55 -7.50 16.03
C GLU A 169 -6.71 -8.94 16.49
N THR A 170 -7.56 -9.11 17.49
CA THR A 170 -7.92 -10.41 18.03
C THR A 170 -9.43 -10.40 18.20
N THR A 171 -10.10 -11.32 17.52
CA THR A 171 -11.55 -11.46 17.55
C THR A 171 -11.88 -12.77 18.24
N ARG A 172 -12.63 -12.73 19.33
CA ARG A 172 -13.16 -13.92 19.98
C ARG A 172 -14.64 -14.04 19.63
N ALA A 173 -15.04 -15.14 19.00
CA ALA A 173 -16.42 -15.35 18.58
C ALA A 173 -16.87 -16.78 18.88
N ARG A 174 -18.14 -16.95 19.26
CA ARG A 174 -18.76 -18.27 19.34
C ARG A 174 -19.10 -18.70 17.92
N LEU A 175 -18.71 -19.90 17.52
CA LEU A 175 -19.20 -20.51 16.28
C LEU A 175 -20.66 -20.91 16.47
N THR A 176 -21.57 -19.94 16.35
CA THR A 176 -23.00 -20.24 16.19
C THR A 176 -23.23 -20.65 14.73
N SER A 177 -24.00 -21.73 14.50
CA SER A 177 -24.28 -22.26 13.16
C SER A 177 -24.82 -21.18 12.19
N PRO A 178 -24.78 -21.41 10.86
CA PRO A 178 -24.77 -20.34 9.88
C PRO A 178 -26.13 -19.61 9.80
N ARG A 179 -26.28 -18.53 10.56
CA ARG A 179 -27.04 -17.32 10.16
C ARG A 179 -26.99 -16.13 11.12
N THR A 180 -26.46 -16.24 12.33
CA THR A 180 -26.35 -15.08 13.24
C THR A 180 -25.13 -15.20 14.14
N ALA A 181 -24.03 -14.56 13.74
CA ALA A 181 -22.87 -14.35 14.61
C ALA A 181 -23.00 -12.97 15.26
N THR A 182 -23.09 -12.92 16.58
CA THR A 182 -22.89 -11.71 17.37
C THR A 182 -21.41 -11.63 17.70
N ALA A 183 -20.66 -10.80 16.99
CA ALA A 183 -19.22 -10.62 17.24
C ALA A 183 -19.02 -9.47 18.25
N THR A 184 -18.26 -9.73 19.31
CA THR A 184 -17.79 -8.68 20.22
C THR A 184 -16.41 -8.23 19.74
N PHE A 185 -16.31 -7.02 19.20
CA PHE A 185 -15.05 -6.47 18.71
C PHE A 185 -14.32 -5.72 19.83
N THR A 186 -13.13 -6.19 20.21
CA THR A 186 -12.27 -5.50 21.17
C THR A 186 -11.02 -5.00 20.47
N GLN A 187 -10.95 -3.70 20.19
CA GLN A 187 -9.75 -3.09 19.62
C GLN A 187 -8.74 -2.82 20.75
N HIS A 188 -7.66 -3.62 20.82
CA HIS A 188 -6.52 -3.27 21.67
C HIS A 188 -5.64 -2.26 20.93
N ALA A 189 -5.90 -0.97 21.14
CA ALA A 189 -4.92 0.06 20.84
C ALA A 189 -3.73 -0.11 21.79
N GLN A 190 -2.62 -0.65 21.31
CA GLN A 190 -1.34 -0.46 21.98
C GLN A 190 -1.04 1.04 21.95
N ARG A 191 -1.36 1.73 23.05
CA ARG A 191 -0.90 3.10 23.31
C ARG A 191 0.63 3.05 23.29
N SER A 192 1.24 3.41 22.15
CA SER A 192 2.57 4.00 22.21
C SER A 192 2.44 5.18 23.17
N LYS A 193 3.21 5.20 24.27
CA LYS A 193 3.14 6.28 25.27
C LYS A 193 3.13 7.62 24.54
N SER A 194 1.98 8.28 24.51
CA SER A 194 1.86 9.63 23.97
C SER A 194 2.69 10.51 24.90
N MET A 195 3.77 11.09 24.40
CA MET A 195 4.48 12.14 25.12
C MET A 195 3.47 13.21 25.52
N THR A 196 3.49 13.61 26.78
CA THR A 196 2.66 14.70 27.26
C THR A 196 3.02 15.99 26.50
N PRO A 197 2.11 16.96 26.35
CA PRO A 197 2.42 18.26 25.72
C PRO A 197 3.62 18.98 26.38
N LYS A 198 3.89 18.66 27.66
CA LYS A 198 5.03 19.16 28.43
C LYS A 198 6.36 18.51 27.98
N GLU A 199 6.36 17.20 27.73
CA GLU A 199 7.51 16.46 27.17
C GLU A 199 7.77 16.86 25.71
N LEU A 200 6.73 17.14 24.92
CA LEU A 200 6.87 17.62 23.53
C LEU A 200 7.47 19.05 23.46
N ARG A 201 7.15 19.93 24.43
CA ARG A 201 7.76 21.26 24.56
C ARG A 201 9.23 21.20 25.02
N GLN A 202 9.59 20.21 25.84
CA GLN A 202 10.96 20.03 26.30
C GLN A 202 11.88 19.43 25.22
N SER A 203 11.37 18.50 24.39
CA SER A 203 12.15 17.95 23.28
C SER A 203 12.40 18.98 22.17
N THR A 204 11.41 19.81 21.85
CA THR A 204 11.54 20.88 20.84
C THR A 204 12.50 21.99 21.27
N THR A 205 12.48 22.40 22.54
CA THR A 205 13.43 23.40 23.08
C THR A 205 14.86 22.87 23.17
N SER A 206 15.05 21.59 23.50
CA SER A 206 16.36 20.91 23.47
C SER A 206 16.93 20.80 22.06
N SER A 207 16.11 20.37 21.09
CA SER A 207 16.50 20.26 19.68
C SER A 207 16.82 21.62 19.05
N GLN A 208 16.04 22.66 19.34
CA GLN A 208 16.30 24.03 18.85
C GLN A 208 17.55 24.67 19.46
N LYS A 209 17.85 24.43 20.75
CA LYS A 209 19.11 24.89 21.36
C LYS A 209 20.33 24.18 20.75
N THR A 210 20.20 22.90 20.42
CA THR A 210 21.28 22.11 19.81
C THR A 210 21.52 22.54 18.36
N GLN A 211 20.46 22.77 17.57
CA GLN A 211 20.56 23.31 16.21
C GLN A 211 21.13 24.73 16.17
N ARG A 212 20.72 25.62 17.10
CA ARG A 212 21.28 26.99 17.16
C ARG A 212 22.77 27.01 17.53
N LYS A 213 23.24 26.11 18.40
CA LYS A 213 24.67 25.96 18.71
C LYS A 213 25.47 25.43 17.52
N LEU A 214 24.91 24.49 16.76
CA LEU A 214 25.54 23.95 15.54
C LEU A 214 25.61 24.99 14.41
N SER A 215 24.57 25.79 14.19
CA SER A 215 24.58 26.86 13.19
C SER A 215 25.53 28.01 13.55
N ALA A 216 25.68 28.36 14.83
CA ALA A 216 26.64 29.37 15.27
C ALA A 216 28.10 28.91 15.11
N ALA A 217 28.38 27.62 15.36
CA ALA A 217 29.69 27.03 15.13
C ALA A 217 30.05 26.94 13.64
N PHE A 218 29.08 26.67 12.76
CA PHE A 218 29.28 26.66 11.31
C PHE A 218 29.49 28.07 10.73
N ALA A 219 28.80 29.09 11.24
CA ALA A 219 28.99 30.48 10.80
C ALA A 219 30.37 31.03 11.19
N ALA A 220 30.88 30.68 12.38
CA ALA A 220 32.21 31.11 12.83
C ALA A 220 33.36 30.48 12.02
N LEU A 221 33.18 29.24 11.53
CA LEU A 221 34.17 28.54 10.68
C LEU A 221 34.21 29.10 9.24
N LEU A 222 33.11 29.61 8.69
CA LEU A 222 33.12 30.26 7.37
C LEU A 222 33.72 31.67 7.36
N SER A 223 33.69 32.39 8.49
CA SER A 223 34.30 33.72 8.60
C SER A 223 35.83 33.71 8.75
N LEU A 224 36.45 32.56 9.04
CA LEU A 224 37.91 32.41 9.15
C LEU A 224 38.59 32.01 7.83
N SER A 225 37.84 31.69 6.77
CA SER A 225 38.38 31.33 5.45
C SER A 225 38.32 32.46 4.42
N ILE A 226 37.73 33.62 4.74
CA ILE A 226 37.57 34.75 3.79
C ILE A 226 38.63 35.86 4.04
N LEU A 227 39.41 35.79 5.11
CA LEU A 227 40.42 36.81 5.46
C LEU A 227 41.86 36.45 5.01
N GLY A 228 42.02 35.78 3.86
CA GLY A 228 43.32 35.24 3.42
C GLY A 228 43.69 35.37 1.95
N MET A 229 42.89 36.01 1.09
CA MET A 229 43.26 36.20 -0.32
C MET A 229 43.70 37.64 -0.58
N ARG A 230 45.03 37.87 -0.53
CA ARG A 230 45.66 39.07 -1.07
C ARG A 230 45.41 39.10 -2.59
N VAL A 231 44.75 40.16 -3.02
CA VAL A 231 44.64 40.59 -4.41
C VAL A 231 46.04 40.95 -4.93
N TRP A 232 46.47 40.28 -6.00
CA TRP A 232 47.55 40.74 -6.88
C TRP A 232 46.88 41.28 -8.15
N THR A 233 46.88 42.61 -8.31
CA THR A 233 46.53 43.29 -9.56
C THR A 233 47.81 43.82 -10.21
N CYS A 234 48.09 43.40 -11.45
CA CYS A 234 48.75 44.17 -12.52
C CYS A 234 48.77 43.30 -13.79
N GLY A 235 48.33 43.70 -14.99
CA GLY A 235 47.73 44.95 -15.45
C GLY A 235 47.54 44.91 -16.98
N ARG A 236 46.44 45.52 -17.44
CA ARG A 236 46.19 46.38 -18.62
C ARG A 236 44.77 46.21 -19.10
#